data_AF-A0A0B0EL44-F1
#
_entry.id   AF-A0A0B0EL44-F1
#
_cell.length_a   1.000
_cell.length_b   1.000
_cell.length_c   1.000
_cell.angle_alpha   90.00
_cell.angle_beta   90.00
_cell.angle_gamma   90.00
#
_symmetry.space_group_name_H-M   'P 1'
#
loop_
_entity.id
_entity.type
_entity.pdbx_description
1 polymer ?
#
loop_
_entity_poly.entity_id
_entity_poly.type
_entity_poly.pdbx_seq_one_letter_code
_entity_poly.pdbx_strand_id
1 'polypeptide(L)'
;MGDETDSENRLNRRLNISFDVSLSEQKGKTINVSATGAYLEIITDNIDAFAPGAVIPLQIAAIGSNERTLNLSGEGLIIRGDIKETSSAGNRLCIAVKFTEKLNVNTDPS
;
A
#
# COMPACT_ATOMS: atom_id res chain seq x y z
N MET A 1 9.25 9.37 28.38
CA MET A 1 10.37 8.97 27.50
C MET A 1 9.80 7.99 26.51
N GLY A 2 9.49 8.28 25.25
CA GLY A 2 9.46 9.48 24.43
C GLY A 2 8.87 9.00 23.10
N ASP A 3 7.59 9.28 22.86
CA ASP A 3 6.84 8.83 21.67
C ASP A 3 6.40 10.07 20.86
N GLU A 4 7.37 10.91 20.50
CA GLU A 4 7.10 12.22 19.91
C GLU A 4 8.10 12.55 18.81
N THR A 5 8.19 11.75 17.73
CA THR A 5 9.00 12.15 16.55
C THR A 5 8.49 11.75 15.17
N ASP A 6 7.37 11.03 15.01
CA ASP A 6 6.90 10.60 13.66
C ASP A 6 5.54 11.17 13.23
N SER A 7 4.81 11.81 14.16
CA SER A 7 3.47 12.36 13.91
C SER A 7 3.47 13.79 13.38
N GLU A 8 4.48 14.60 13.72
CA GLU A 8 4.45 16.06 13.45
C GLU A 8 4.68 16.44 11.98
N ASN A 9 5.34 15.58 11.19
CA ASN A 9 5.58 15.83 9.77
C ASN A 9 4.52 15.27 8.83
N ARG A 10 3.48 14.62 9.36
CA ARG A 10 2.46 13.96 8.53
C ARG A 10 1.16 14.75 8.53
N LEU A 11 0.85 15.32 7.37
CA LEU A 11 -0.43 16.02 7.13
C LEU A 11 -1.66 15.10 7.26
N ASN A 12 -1.49 13.79 7.09
CA ASN A 12 -2.59 12.81 7.09
C ASN A 12 -2.42 11.75 8.17
N ARG A 13 -3.49 11.55 8.95
CA ARG A 13 -3.60 10.43 9.90
C ARG A 13 -3.51 9.10 9.17
N ARG A 14 -2.71 8.17 9.72
CA ARG A 14 -2.63 6.78 9.26
C ARG A 14 -3.53 5.89 10.10
N LEU A 15 -4.19 4.94 9.44
CA LEU A 15 -4.95 3.86 10.04
C LEU A 15 -4.13 2.58 9.94
N ASN A 16 -3.85 1.93 11.07
CA ASN A 16 -3.18 0.63 11.12
C ASN A 16 -4.22 -0.47 10.84
N ILE A 17 -4.66 -0.56 9.59
CA ILE A 17 -5.66 -1.51 9.12
C ILE A 17 -5.07 -2.30 7.96
N SER A 18 -5.35 -3.60 7.93
CA SER A 18 -4.93 -4.48 6.86
C SER A 18 -6.04 -4.66 5.83
N PHE A 19 -5.74 -4.22 4.61
CA PHE A 19 -6.55 -4.37 3.41
C PHE A 19 -5.78 -5.22 2.42
N ASP A 20 -6.50 -6.02 1.64
CA ASP A 20 -5.90 -6.72 0.51
C ASP A 20 -5.56 -5.72 -0.60
N VAL A 21 -4.37 -5.90 -1.18
CA VAL A 21 -3.83 -5.05 -2.23
C VAL A 21 -3.41 -5.90 -3.40
N SER A 22 -3.72 -5.44 -4.61
CA SER A 22 -3.17 -5.96 -5.86
C SER A 22 -2.26 -4.90 -6.46
N LEU A 23 -1.04 -5.28 -6.82
CA LEU A 23 -0.02 -4.44 -7.45
C LEU A 23 0.43 -5.13 -8.73
N SER A 24 -0.02 -4.67 -9.89
CA SER A 24 0.20 -5.36 -11.17
C SER A 24 -0.18 -6.86 -11.07
N GLU A 25 0.80 -7.77 -11.06
CA GLU A 25 0.62 -9.23 -10.95
C GLU A 25 0.89 -9.78 -9.53
N GLN A 26 1.17 -8.91 -8.57
CA GLN A 26 1.45 -9.27 -7.18
C GLN A 26 0.28 -8.97 -6.25
N LYS A 27 0.18 -9.77 -5.20
CA LYS A 27 -0.74 -9.54 -4.09
C LYS A 27 0.05 -9.08 -2.87
N GLY A 28 -0.60 -8.26 -2.05
CA GLY A 28 -0.04 -7.71 -0.84
C GLY A 28 -1.11 -7.35 0.17
N LYS A 29 -0.66 -6.81 1.29
CA LYS A 29 -1.54 -6.27 2.33
C LYS A 29 -1.03 -4.92 2.79
N THR A 30 -1.96 -4.02 3.13
CA THR A 30 -1.57 -2.82 3.87
C THR A 30 -1.15 -3.20 5.29
N ILE A 31 -0.07 -2.59 5.77
CA ILE A 31 0.28 -2.50 7.19
C ILE A 31 -0.42 -1.28 7.79
N ASN A 32 -0.40 -0.16 7.07
CA ASN A 32 -1.19 1.02 7.38
C ASN A 32 -1.50 1.84 6.12
N VAL A 33 -2.54 2.67 6.20
CA VAL A 33 -3.03 3.49 5.09
C VAL A 33 -3.39 4.89 5.55
N SER A 34 -3.26 5.87 4.66
CA SER A 34 -3.72 7.25 4.82
C SER A 34 -4.38 7.72 3.52
N ALA A 35 -4.98 8.90 3.54
CA ALA A 35 -5.60 9.49 2.34
C ALA A 35 -4.61 9.71 1.17
N THR A 36 -3.31 9.79 1.44
CA THR A 36 -2.28 10.13 0.42
C THR A 36 -1.22 9.04 0.23
N GLY A 37 -1.37 7.89 0.86
CA GLY A 37 -0.40 6.81 0.69
C GLY A 37 -0.62 5.65 1.65
N ALA A 38 0.09 4.56 1.38
CA ALA A 38 0.02 3.32 2.14
C ALA A 38 1.43 2.80 2.46
N TYR A 39 1.52 1.99 3.51
CA TYR A 39 2.67 1.14 3.77
C TYR A 39 2.22 -0.31 3.58
N LEU A 40 2.87 -1.03 2.68
CA LEU A 40 2.43 -2.31 2.16
C LEU A 40 3.46 -3.38 2.48
N GLU A 41 2.98 -4.60 2.61
CA GLU A 41 3.78 -5.82 2.59
C GLU A 41 3.42 -6.63 1.34
N ILE A 42 4.46 -7.11 0.63
CA ILE A 42 4.32 -7.95 -0.56
C ILE A 42 5.35 -9.08 -0.55
N ILE A 43 5.06 -10.11 -1.34
CA ILE A 43 6.01 -11.17 -1.68
C ILE A 43 6.25 -11.12 -3.19
N THR A 44 7.50 -11.02 -3.62
CA THR A 44 7.86 -10.93 -5.03
C THR A 44 9.26 -11.50 -5.30
N ASP A 45 9.45 -12.04 -6.50
CA ASP A 45 10.76 -12.41 -7.04
C ASP A 45 11.45 -11.23 -7.76
N ASN A 46 10.70 -10.18 -8.09
CA ASN A 46 11.20 -9.02 -8.82
C ASN A 46 11.32 -7.80 -7.91
N ILE A 47 12.40 -7.75 -7.11
CA ILE A 47 12.64 -6.65 -6.17
C ILE A 47 12.82 -5.31 -6.91
N ASP A 48 13.44 -5.33 -8.09
CA ASP A 48 13.75 -4.12 -8.86
C ASP A 48 12.49 -3.39 -9.33
N ALA A 49 11.39 -4.12 -9.61
CA ALA A 49 10.10 -3.51 -9.91
C ALA A 49 9.53 -2.67 -8.76
N PHE A 50 10.03 -2.86 -7.53
CA PHE A 50 9.61 -2.16 -6.34
C PHE A 50 10.68 -1.22 -5.76
N ALA A 51 11.65 -0.81 -6.57
CA ALA A 51 12.66 0.15 -6.18
C ALA A 51 12.08 1.57 -5.94
N PRO A 52 12.66 2.37 -5.04
CA PRO A 52 12.27 3.76 -4.86
C PRO A 52 12.35 4.55 -6.17
N GLY A 53 11.34 5.37 -6.44
CA GLY A 53 11.20 6.14 -7.68
C GLY A 53 10.30 5.47 -8.73
N ALA A 54 10.01 4.17 -8.60
CA ALA A 54 9.07 3.49 -9.48
C ALA A 54 7.63 3.94 -9.20
N VAL A 55 6.84 4.13 -10.27
CA VAL A 55 5.39 4.32 -10.20
C VAL A 55 4.72 3.01 -10.55
N ILE A 56 3.86 2.52 -9.67
CA ILE A 56 3.16 1.25 -9.84
C ILE A 56 1.64 1.44 -9.82
N PRO A 57 0.89 0.70 -10.65
CA PRO A 57 -0.55 0.62 -10.49
C PRO A 57 -0.86 -0.15 -9.19
N LEU A 58 -1.90 0.28 -8.49
CA LEU A 58 -2.35 -0.35 -7.26
C LEU A 58 -3.88 -0.39 -7.17
N GLN A 59 -4.38 -1.46 -6.55
CA GLN A 59 -5.78 -1.62 -6.18
C GLN A 59 -5.85 -2.06 -4.72
N ILE A 60 -6.69 -1.41 -3.92
CA ILE A 60 -6.93 -1.73 -2.51
C ILE A 60 -8.40 -2.15 -2.38
N ALA A 61 -8.63 -3.35 -1.89
CA ALA A 61 -9.97 -3.85 -1.56
C ALA A 61 -10.33 -3.47 -0.12
N ALA A 62 -11.44 -2.77 0.06
CA ALA A 62 -11.95 -2.35 1.35
C ALA A 62 -13.44 -2.68 1.49
N ILE A 63 -13.95 -2.66 2.72
CA ILE A 63 -15.39 -2.79 2.99
C ILE A 63 -15.93 -1.40 3.33
N GLY A 64 -16.93 -0.97 2.57
CA GLY A 64 -17.64 0.28 2.79
C GLY A 64 -18.54 0.21 4.02
N SER A 65 -19.00 1.36 4.49
CA SER A 65 -19.94 1.47 5.61
C SER A 65 -21.32 0.84 5.35
N ASN A 66 -21.64 0.57 4.09
CA ASN A 66 -22.83 -0.18 3.66
C ASN A 66 -22.55 -1.70 3.49
N GLU A 67 -21.45 -2.18 4.06
CA GLU A 67 -20.99 -3.58 3.99
C GLU A 67 -20.68 -4.08 2.57
N ARG A 68 -20.61 -3.17 1.58
CA ARG A 68 -20.23 -3.51 0.21
C ARG A 68 -18.73 -3.43 0.02
N THR A 69 -18.21 -4.32 -0.81
CA THR A 69 -16.81 -4.25 -1.26
C THR A 69 -16.59 -3.01 -2.12
N LEU A 70 -15.58 -2.24 -1.75
CA LEU A 70 -15.07 -1.08 -2.46
C LEU A 70 -13.70 -1.42 -3.03
N ASN A 71 -13.50 -1.13 -4.31
CA ASN A 71 -12.22 -1.26 -4.99
C ASN A 71 -11.64 0.13 -5.22
N LEU A 72 -10.62 0.49 -4.45
CA LEU A 72 -9.88 1.74 -4.63
C LEU A 72 -8.74 1.49 -5.61
N SER A 73 -8.68 2.21 -6.72
CA SER A 73 -7.67 1.99 -7.77
C SER A 73 -6.97 3.27 -8.19
N GLY A 74 -5.71 3.16 -8.57
CA GLY A 74 -4.90 4.28 -9.04
C GLY A 74 -3.43 3.90 -9.13
N GLU A 75 -2.57 4.91 -8.99
CA GLU A 75 -1.13 4.73 -9.06
C GLU A 75 -0.45 5.23 -7.79
N GLY A 76 0.74 4.69 -7.56
CA GLY A 76 1.55 5.02 -6.40
C GLY A 76 3.03 5.07 -6.71
N LEU A 77 3.67 6.15 -6.28
CA LEU A 77 5.11 6.30 -6.29
C LEU A 77 5.71 5.60 -5.07
N ILE A 78 6.63 4.68 -5.31
CA ILE A 78 7.41 4.04 -4.24
C ILE A 78 8.42 5.06 -3.72
N ILE A 79 8.30 5.43 -2.45
CA ILE A 79 9.19 6.40 -1.80
C ILE A 79 10.28 5.72 -0.97
N ARG A 80 10.07 4.48 -0.53
CA ARG A 80 11.06 3.61 0.11
C ARG A 80 10.62 2.15 0.06
N GLY A 81 11.57 1.24 0.15
CA GLY A 81 11.34 -0.20 0.28
C GLY A 81 12.42 -0.85 1.15
N ASP A 82 12.02 -1.85 1.92
CA ASP A 82 12.88 -2.63 2.79
C ASP A 82 12.66 -4.13 2.51
N ILE A 83 13.73 -4.87 2.27
CA ILE A 83 13.69 -6.34 2.23
C ILE A 83 13.64 -6.83 3.69
N LYS A 84 12.58 -7.56 4.05
CA LYS A 84 12.45 -8.15 5.38
C LYS A 84 13.00 -9.56 5.44
N GLU A 85 12.76 -10.34 4.39
CA GLU A 85 13.17 -11.74 4.31
C GLU A 85 13.36 -12.15 2.85
N THR A 86 14.36 -12.98 2.60
CA THR A 86 14.57 -13.65 1.32
C THR A 86 14.46 -15.16 1.55
N SER A 87 13.62 -15.81 0.75
CA SER A 87 13.39 -17.26 0.85
C SER A 87 13.26 -17.89 -0.55
N SER A 88 13.17 -19.21 -0.61
CA SER A 88 12.86 -19.93 -1.86
C SER A 88 11.44 -19.66 -2.38
N ALA A 89 10.56 -19.09 -1.56
CA ALA A 89 9.20 -18.69 -1.94
C ALA A 89 9.10 -17.22 -2.39
N GLY A 90 10.24 -16.54 -2.56
CA GLY A 90 10.35 -15.15 -2.95
C GLY A 90 10.81 -14.23 -1.81
N ASN A 91 10.86 -12.93 -2.11
CA ASN A 91 11.32 -11.89 -1.20
C ASN A 91 10.14 -11.18 -0.57
N ARG A 92 10.11 -11.15 0.76
CA ARG A 92 9.15 -10.36 1.52
C ARG A 92 9.64 -8.92 1.62
N LEU A 93 8.94 -8.01 0.96
CA LEU A 93 9.25 -6.59 0.96
C LEU A 93 8.21 -5.81 1.76
N CYS A 94 8.66 -4.77 2.46
CA CYS A 94 7.78 -3.71 2.91
C CYS A 94 8.07 -2.43 2.13
N ILE A 95 7.05 -1.85 1.50
CA ILE A 95 7.20 -0.65 0.66
C ILE A 95 6.28 0.46 1.14
N ALA A 96 6.78 1.70 1.18
CA ALA A 96 5.92 2.86 1.36
C ALA A 96 5.62 3.48 0.01
N VAL A 97 4.34 3.70 -0.22
CA VAL A 97 3.80 4.19 -1.48
C VAL A 97 3.08 5.50 -1.21
N LYS A 98 3.42 6.54 -1.96
CA LYS A 98 2.69 7.80 -2.01
C LYS A 98 1.76 7.76 -3.22
N PHE A 99 0.47 7.97 -3.01
CA PHE A 99 -0.47 8.04 -4.13
C PHE A 99 -0.12 9.26 -5.00
N THR A 100 -0.04 9.05 -6.32
CA THR A 100 0.26 10.12 -7.27
C THR A 100 -0.91 11.07 -7.40
N GLU A 101 -2.13 10.51 -7.36
CA GLU A 101 -3.40 11.21 -7.38
C GLU A 101 -4.40 10.58 -6.40
N LYS A 102 -5.60 11.15 -6.30
CA LYS A 102 -6.69 10.56 -5.52
C LYS A 102 -7.10 9.23 -6.14
N LEU A 103 -7.21 8.18 -5.32
CA LEU A 103 -7.68 6.87 -5.80
C LEU A 103 -9.15 6.94 -6.25
N ASN A 104 -9.43 6.26 -7.36
CA ASN A 104 -10.77 6.07 -7.89
C ASN A 104 -11.51 5.02 -7.07
N VAL A 105 -12.75 5.32 -6.69
CA VAL A 105 -13.61 4.39 -5.93
C VAL A 105 -14.53 3.68 -6.90
N ASN A 106 -14.31 2.38 -7.09
CA ASN A 106 -15.17 1.54 -7.90
C ASN A 106 -16.02 0.66 -6.98
N THR A 107 -17.32 0.62 -7.23
CA THR A 107 -18.26 -0.32 -6.60
C THR A 107 -18.58 -1.41 -7.59
N ASP A 108 -18.61 -2.67 -7.16
CA ASP A 108 -19.14 -3.74 -8.00
C ASP A 108 -20.61 -3.42 -8.37
N PRO A 109 -21.03 -3.63 -9.64
CA PRO A 109 -22.43 -3.49 -10.00
C PRO A 109 -23.27 -4.43 -9.13
N SER A 110 -24.33 -3.87 -8.54
CA SER A 110 -25.28 -4.58 -7.69
C SER A 110 -26.14 -5.56 -8.47
#